data_AF-A0A644XVD7-F1
#
_entry.id   AF-A0A644XVD7-F1
#
_cell.length_a   1.000
_cell.length_b   1.000
_cell.length_c   1.000
_cell.angle_alpha   90.00
_cell.angle_beta   90.00
_cell.angle_gamma   90.00
#
_symmetry.space_group_name_H-M   'P 1'
#
loop_
_entity.id
_entity.type
_entity.pdbx_description
1 polymer ?
#
loop_
_entity_poly.entity_id
_entity_poly.type
_entity_poly.pdbx_seq_one_letter_code
_entity_poly.pdbx_strand_id
1 'polypeptide(L)'
;MQRTSCVAPTTARNAPEIGHSRQNEGRKGEPFGLRAAWLRFASELELRRLAVLQIRITRKEQSLAAMRGERATIMNRCIRRMRRAAGKQ
;
A
#
# COMPACT_ATOMS: atom_id res chain seq x y z
N MET A 1 49.30 -28.46 20.91
CA MET A 1 48.69 -27.30 20.24
C MET A 1 47.26 -27.66 19.85
N GLN A 2 46.26 -27.26 20.63
CA GLN A 2 44.85 -27.57 20.36
C GLN A 2 44.18 -26.32 19.78
N ARG A 3 43.66 -26.42 18.55
CA ARG A 3 42.92 -25.34 17.88
C ARG A 3 41.47 -25.39 18.36
N THR A 4 41.04 -24.39 19.13
CA THR A 4 39.63 -24.16 19.42
C THR A 4 38.97 -23.50 18.21
N SER A 5 38.07 -24.23 17.57
CA SER A 5 37.20 -23.72 16.51
C SER A 5 36.12 -22.84 17.13
N CYS A 6 36.17 -21.53 16.86
CA CYS A 6 35.13 -20.59 17.26
C CYS A 6 33.96 -20.70 16.26
N VAL A 7 32.93 -21.48 16.59
CA VAL A 7 31.65 -21.44 15.86
C VAL A 7 30.74 -20.48 16.61
N ALA A 8 30.45 -19.33 16.01
CA ALA A 8 29.46 -18.39 16.52
C ALA A 8 28.05 -18.97 16.36
N PRO A 9 27.15 -18.81 17.34
CA PRO A 9 25.76 -19.21 17.18
C PRO A 9 25.06 -18.30 16.17
N THR A 10 24.45 -18.90 15.16
CA THR A 10 23.56 -18.22 14.22
C THR A 10 22.33 -17.75 15.00
N THR A 11 22.31 -16.48 15.40
CA THR A 11 21.08 -15.82 15.86
C THR A 11 20.13 -15.75 14.67
N ALA A 12 19.16 -16.66 14.65
CA ALA A 12 18.00 -16.60 13.77
C ALA A 12 17.29 -15.25 14.02
N ARG A 13 17.57 -14.28 13.16
CA ARG A 13 16.91 -12.99 13.19
C ARG A 13 15.53 -13.23 12.58
N ASN A 14 14.52 -13.38 13.44
CA ASN A 14 13.12 -13.34 13.04
C ASN A 14 12.94 -12.13 12.11
N ALA A 15 12.63 -12.40 10.85
CA ALA A 15 12.30 -11.36 9.90
C ALA A 15 11.10 -10.61 10.48
N PRO A 16 11.14 -9.28 10.66
CA PRO A 16 9.91 -8.55 10.89
C PRO A 16 9.06 -8.79 9.64
N GLU A 17 7.89 -9.39 9.82
CA GLU A 17 6.89 -9.43 8.76
C GLU A 17 6.55 -7.98 8.43
N ILE A 18 7.22 -7.44 7.43
CA ILE A 18 6.82 -6.21 6.77
C ILE A 18 5.59 -6.59 5.96
N GLY A 19 4.46 -6.74 6.66
CA GLY A 19 3.13 -6.90 6.12
C GLY A 19 2.70 -5.59 5.47
N HIS A 20 3.31 -5.26 4.34
CA HIS A 20 2.78 -4.20 3.50
C HIS A 20 1.55 -4.75 2.76
N SER A 21 0.39 -4.36 3.28
CA SER A 21 -0.92 -4.35 2.63
C SER A 21 -1.81 -5.59 2.80
N ARG A 22 -2.07 -6.02 4.05
CA ARG A 22 -3.29 -6.78 4.39
C ARG A 22 -4.53 -5.87 4.47
N GLN A 23 -4.68 -4.95 3.53
CA GLN A 23 -5.83 -4.05 3.46
C GLN A 23 -6.22 -3.81 1.99
N ASN A 24 -6.33 -4.88 1.22
CA ASN A 24 -7.09 -4.81 -0.02
C ASN A 24 -7.81 -6.13 -0.31
N GLU A 25 -8.21 -6.83 0.75
CA GLU A 25 -9.24 -7.86 0.65
C GLU A 25 -10.57 -7.15 0.39
N GLY A 26 -10.84 -6.91 -0.89
CA GLY A 26 -12.17 -6.70 -1.43
C GLY A 26 -13.13 -5.93 -0.53
N ARG A 27 -12.91 -4.62 -0.33
CA ARG A 27 -14.05 -3.72 -0.17
C ARG A 27 -14.85 -3.85 -1.47
N LYS A 28 -15.76 -4.82 -1.52
CA LYS A 28 -16.86 -4.88 -2.48
C LYS A 28 -17.45 -3.48 -2.41
N GLY A 29 -17.20 -2.69 -3.47
CA GLY A 29 -17.29 -1.24 -3.44
C GLY A 29 -18.55 -0.83 -2.69
N GLU A 30 -18.38 -0.06 -1.63
CA GLU A 30 -19.51 0.41 -0.85
C GLU A 30 -20.49 1.08 -1.83
N PRO A 31 -21.78 0.69 -1.84
CA PRO A 31 -22.73 1.21 -2.79
C PRO A 31 -22.77 2.73 -2.66
N PHE A 32 -22.66 3.43 -3.79
CA PHE A 32 -22.67 4.88 -3.81
C PHE A 32 -24.02 5.40 -3.28
N GLY A 33 -23.96 6.42 -2.42
CA GLY A 33 -25.14 7.18 -2.02
C GLY A 33 -26.20 6.39 -1.27
N LEU A 34 -25.86 5.34 -0.51
CA LEU A 34 -26.84 4.62 0.31
C LEU A 34 -27.64 5.62 1.16
N ARG A 35 -28.97 5.63 1.01
CA ARG A 35 -29.92 6.54 1.69
C ARG A 35 -29.80 8.03 1.29
N ALA A 36 -29.08 8.35 0.22
CA ALA A 36 -28.95 9.73 -0.23
C ALA A 36 -30.26 10.22 -0.87
N ALA A 37 -30.70 11.42 -0.47
CA ALA A 37 -31.94 12.04 -0.95
C ALA A 37 -32.00 12.18 -2.48
N TRP A 38 -30.86 12.37 -3.14
CA TRP A 38 -30.78 12.55 -4.59
C TRP A 38 -31.13 11.27 -5.38
N LEU A 39 -31.03 10.07 -4.76
CA LEU A 39 -31.35 8.81 -5.43
C LEU A 39 -32.79 8.77 -5.95
N ARG A 40 -33.72 9.49 -5.30
CA ARG A 40 -35.12 9.56 -5.73
C ARG A 40 -35.31 10.21 -7.11
N PHE A 41 -34.31 10.97 -7.57
CA PHE A 41 -34.33 11.70 -8.83
C PHE A 41 -33.47 11.04 -9.90
N ALA A 42 -32.72 9.99 -9.57
CA ALA A 42 -31.84 9.32 -10.52
C ALA A 42 -32.61 8.29 -11.35
N SER A 43 -32.40 8.32 -12.65
CA SER A 43 -32.89 7.27 -13.55
C SER A 43 -32.09 5.99 -13.39
N GLU A 44 -32.67 4.85 -13.80
CA GLU A 44 -31.98 3.57 -13.78
C GLU A 44 -30.68 3.60 -14.62
N LEU A 45 -30.70 4.28 -15.77
CA LEU A 45 -29.53 4.44 -16.63
C LEU A 45 -28.40 5.19 -15.92
N GLU A 46 -28.72 6.27 -15.21
CA GLU A 46 -27.76 7.05 -14.42
C GLU A 46 -27.20 6.22 -13.26
N LEU A 47 -28.04 5.47 -12.54
CA LEU A 47 -27.61 4.59 -11.46
C LEU A 47 -26.65 3.50 -11.96
N ARG A 48 -26.97 2.86 -13.10
CA ARG A 48 -26.06 1.89 -13.73
C ARG A 48 -24.74 2.54 -14.14
N ARG A 49 -24.79 3.77 -14.68
CA ARG A 49 -23.58 4.51 -15.07
C ARG A 49 -22.72 4.87 -13.85
N LEU A 50 -23.33 5.30 -12.76
CA LEU A 50 -22.65 5.60 -11.49
C LEU A 50 -21.95 4.37 -10.92
N ALA A 51 -22.59 3.19 -10.98
CA ALA A 51 -21.96 1.95 -10.54
C ALA A 51 -20.66 1.65 -11.31
N VAL A 52 -20.69 1.80 -12.64
CA VAL A 52 -19.51 1.61 -13.49
C VAL A 52 -18.44 2.65 -13.18
N LEU A 53 -18.82 3.91 -12.99
CA LEU A 53 -17.88 4.99 -12.65
C LEU A 53 -17.21 4.73 -11.31
N GLN A 54 -17.95 4.29 -10.29
CA GLN A 54 -17.39 4.00 -8.97
C GLN A 54 -16.28 2.95 -9.06
N ILE A 55 -16.54 1.84 -9.78
CA ILE A 55 -15.52 0.79 -10.00
C ILE A 55 -14.27 1.36 -10.69
N ARG A 56 -14.45 2.19 -11.72
CA ARG A 56 -13.34 2.81 -12.45
C ARG A 56 -12.53 3.77 -11.57
N ILE A 57 -13.20 4.57 -10.75
CA ILE A 57 -12.57 5.51 -9.81
C ILE A 57 -11.73 4.72 -8.82
N THR A 58 -12.30 3.70 -8.16
CA THR A 58 -11.57 2.88 -7.19
C THR A 58 -10.32 2.24 -7.79
N ARG A 59 -10.40 1.72 -9.02
CA ARG A 59 -9.21 1.17 -9.71
C ARG A 59 -8.13 2.23 -9.96
N LYS A 60 -8.52 3.43 -10.37
CA LYS A 60 -7.59 4.55 -10.58
C LYS A 60 -6.96 5.02 -9.27
N GLU A 61 -7.72 5.08 -8.18
CA GLU A 61 -7.22 5.41 -6.85
C GLU A 61 -6.17 4.41 -6.37
N GLN A 62 -6.39 3.11 -6.59
CA GLN A 62 -5.41 2.06 -6.27
C GLN A 62 -4.11 2.23 -7.08
N SER A 63 -4.22 2.48 -8.38
CA SER A 63 -3.05 2.76 -9.23
C SER A 63 -2.30 4.02 -8.76
N LEU A 64 -3.04 5.08 -8.41
CA LEU A 64 -2.45 6.31 -7.88
C LEU A 64 -1.75 6.08 -6.53
N ALA A 65 -2.34 5.27 -5.65
CA ALA A 65 -1.73 4.91 -4.38
C ALA A 65 -0.41 4.15 -4.57
N ALA A 66 -0.36 3.22 -5.53
CA ALA A 66 0.87 2.49 -5.88
C ALA A 66 1.97 3.45 -6.37
N MET A 67 1.65 4.35 -7.30
CA MET A 67 2.61 5.36 -7.79
C MET A 67 3.12 6.28 -6.67
N ARG A 68 2.24 6.70 -5.75
CA ARG A 68 2.62 7.50 -4.58
C ARG A 68 3.56 6.72 -3.65
N GLY A 69 3.30 5.43 -3.42
CA GLY A 69 4.14 4.56 -2.62
C GLY A 69 5.54 4.34 -3.22
N GLU A 70 5.62 4.15 -4.53
CA GLU A 70 6.89 4.04 -5.24
C GLU A 70 7.70 5.34 -5.14
N ARG A 71 7.07 6.49 -5.40
CA ARG A 71 7.70 7.81 -5.23
C ARG A 71 8.30 7.98 -3.82
N ALA A 72 7.52 7.67 -2.78
CA ALA A 72 8.00 7.75 -1.40
C ALA A 72 9.18 6.80 -1.14
N THR A 73 9.15 5.59 -1.70
CA THR A 73 10.23 4.60 -1.58
C THR A 73 11.53 5.12 -2.20
N ILE A 74 11.44 5.70 -3.40
CA ILE A 74 12.59 6.31 -4.09
C ILE A 74 13.15 7.47 -3.25
N MET A 75 12.29 8.40 -2.81
CA MET A 75 12.70 9.53 -1.97
C MET A 75 13.42 9.07 -0.71
N ASN A 76 12.83 8.11 0.03
CA ASN A 76 13.43 7.56 1.24
C ASN A 76 14.77 6.89 0.97
N ARG A 77 14.92 6.20 -0.16
CA ARG A 77 16.21 5.61 -0.57
C ARG A 77 17.26 6.70 -0.81
N CYS A 78 16.91 7.79 -1.49
CA CYS A 78 17.79 8.93 -1.72
C CYS A 78 18.19 9.62 -0.41
N ILE A 79 17.23 9.88 0.48
CA ILE A 79 17.50 10.47 1.80
C ILE A 79 18.44 9.59 2.62
N ARG A 80 18.23 8.27 2.62
CA ARG A 80 19.16 7.34 3.29
C ARG A 80 20.56 7.43 2.70
N ARG A 81 20.71 7.39 1.37
CA ARG A 81 22.03 7.54 0.72
C ARG A 81 22.71 8.86 1.12
N MET A 82 21.97 9.97 1.13
CA MET A 82 22.46 11.27 1.56
C MET A 82 22.93 11.26 3.03
N ARG A 83 22.14 10.68 3.95
CA ARG A 83 22.51 10.59 5.38
C ARG A 83 23.78 9.76 5.59
N ARG A 84 23.92 8.63 4.86
CA ARG A 84 25.12 7.79 4.91
C ARG A 84 26.36 8.52 4.39
N ALA A 85 26.24 9.23 3.28
CA ALA A 85 27.32 10.04 2.72
C ALA A 85 27.77 11.15 3.69
N ALA A 86 26.83 11.69 4.48
CA ALA A 86 27.12 12.67 5.53
C ALA A 86 27.67 12.06 6.84
N GLY A 87 27.93 10.75 6.90
CA GLY A 87 28.40 10.06 8.11
C GLY A 87 27.35 9.94 9.22
N LYS A 88 26.09 10.26 8.94
CA LYS A 88 24.98 10.21 9.90
C LYS A 88 24.26 8.87 9.74
N GLN A 89 24.76 7.83 10.44
CA GLN A 89 24.12 6.51 10.55
C GLN A 89 23.90 6.15 12.01
#